data_AF-A0A8H6TRF9-F1
#
_entry.id   AF-A0A8H6TRF9-F1
#
_cell.length_a   1.000
_cell.length_b   1.000
_cell.length_c   1.000
_cell.angle_alpha   90.00
_cell.angle_beta   90.00
_cell.angle_gamma   90.00
#
_symmetry.space_group_name_H-M   'P 1'
#
loop_
_entity.id
_entity.type
_entity.pdbx_description
1 polymer ?
#
loop_
_entity_poly.entity_id
_entity_poly.type
_entity_poly.pdbx_seq_one_letter_code
_entity_poly.pdbx_strand_id
1 'polypeptide(L)'
;MDFTVPFVSSGALNAAHYKLVRNVETAPDPEIADSFLHHEINTIRSQLRHPAISLKQVKECLLVLLYCSVSVASNTLPNTSLEFALRDALNLAEAGQRASDKRIG
;
A
#
# COMPACT_ATOMS: atom_id res chain seq x y z
N MET A 1 25.67 12.12 3.36
CA MET A 1 25.05 12.58 4.61
C MET A 1 23.63 12.01 4.58
N ASP A 2 23.45 10.83 5.18
CA ASP A 2 22.19 10.07 5.14
C ASP A 2 21.15 10.73 6.05
N PHE A 3 20.20 11.44 5.44
CA PHE A 3 19.00 11.90 6.14
C PHE A 3 18.00 10.74 6.20
N THR A 4 18.21 9.79 7.11
CA THR A 4 17.18 8.80 7.45
C THR A 4 16.02 9.55 8.09
N VAL A 5 14.98 9.85 7.30
CA VAL A 5 13.78 10.52 7.78
C VAL A 5 13.07 9.57 8.75
N PRO A 6 12.91 9.92 10.03
CA PRO A 6 12.29 9.02 11.00
C PRO A 6 10.82 8.77 10.64
N PHE A 7 10.32 7.58 10.99
CA PHE A 7 8.94 7.11 10.76
C PHE A 7 7.85 8.16 11.05
N VAL A 8 8.05 8.97 12.08
CA VAL A 8 7.15 10.05 12.53
C VAL A 8 7.06 11.23 11.56
N SER A 9 7.96 11.33 10.58
CA SER A 9 8.04 12.44 9.61
C SER A 9 7.84 11.99 8.16
N SER A 10 7.72 10.68 7.89
CA SER A 10 7.61 10.11 6.54
C SER A 10 6.17 9.88 6.05
N GLY A 11 5.14 10.23 6.85
CA GLY A 11 3.74 9.99 6.49
C GLY A 11 3.35 8.49 6.42
N ALA A 12 4.24 7.59 6.87
CA ALA A 12 4.02 6.16 6.86
C ALA A 12 3.02 5.75 7.95
N LEU A 13 2.10 4.86 7.59
CA LEU A 13 0.96 4.48 8.45
C LEU A 13 1.35 3.44 9.49
N ASN A 14 2.31 2.57 9.16
CA ASN A 14 2.84 1.54 10.03
C ASN A 14 4.30 1.20 9.65
N ALA A 15 4.95 0.39 10.48
CA ALA A 15 6.35 -0.01 10.26
C ALA A 15 6.57 -0.78 8.94
N ALA A 16 5.57 -1.53 8.47
CA ALA A 16 5.65 -2.26 7.21
C ALA A 16 5.67 -1.30 6.01
N HIS A 17 4.78 -0.30 6.00
CA HIS A 17 4.75 0.75 4.98
C HIS A 17 6.06 1.54 4.97
N TYR A 18 6.61 1.91 6.13
CA TYR A 18 7.92 2.58 6.19
C TYR A 18 9.06 1.73 5.63
N LYS A 19 9.07 0.43 5.94
CA LYS A 19 10.06 -0.50 5.40
C LYS A 19 9.96 -0.60 3.89
N LEU A 20 8.73 -0.68 3.35
CA LEU A 20 8.49 -0.69 1.91
C LEU A 20 9.03 0.58 1.24
N VAL A 21 8.67 1.76 1.74
CA VAL A 21 9.13 3.05 1.21
C VAL A 21 10.66 3.08 1.17
N ARG A 22 11.30 2.72 2.28
CA ARG A 22 12.77 2.71 2.35
C ARG A 22 13.39 1.71 1.37
N ASN A 23 12.82 0.51 1.24
CA ASN A 23 13.31 -0.49 0.30
C ASN A 23 13.21 -0.02 -1.16
N VAL A 24 12.13 0.69 -1.51
CA VAL A 24 11.92 1.28 -2.83
C VAL A 24 12.90 2.44 -3.08
N GLU A 25 13.05 3.36 -2.12
CA GLU A 25 13.94 4.52 -2.25
C GLU A 25 15.43 4.16 -2.29
N THR A 26 15.82 3.09 -1.60
CA THR A 26 17.22 2.62 -1.55
C THR A 26 17.54 1.50 -2.54
N ALA A 27 16.58 1.14 -3.41
CA ALA A 27 16.77 0.10 -4.39
C ALA A 27 17.90 0.49 -5.37
N PRO A 28 18.81 -0.44 -5.70
CA PRO A 28 19.95 -0.13 -6.58
C PRO A 28 19.55 0.03 -8.05
N ASP A 29 18.36 -0.42 -8.43
CA ASP A 29 17.82 -0.34 -9.79
C ASP A 29 16.28 -0.31 -9.76
N PRO A 30 15.60 0.36 -10.72
CA PRO A 30 14.14 0.39 -10.81
C PRO A 30 13.47 -0.99 -10.84
N GLU A 31 14.09 -2.02 -11.45
CA GLU A 31 13.53 -3.37 -11.49
C GLU A 31 13.43 -3.99 -10.09
N ILE A 32 14.42 -3.70 -9.24
CA ILE A 32 14.44 -4.17 -7.84
C ILE A 32 13.40 -3.42 -7.01
N ALA A 33 13.23 -2.11 -7.24
CA ALA A 33 12.17 -1.33 -6.63
C ALA A 33 10.77 -1.90 -6.97
N ASP A 34 10.53 -2.16 -8.25
CA ASP A 34 9.28 -2.76 -8.72
C ASP A 34 9.04 -4.14 -8.09
N SER A 35 10.09 -4.96 -7.93
CA SER A 35 10.00 -6.27 -7.24
C SER A 35 9.47 -6.15 -5.81
N PHE A 36 9.95 -5.15 -5.04
CA PHE A 36 9.44 -4.90 -3.69
C PHE A 36 7.95 -4.50 -3.70
N LEU A 37 7.55 -3.65 -4.64
CA LEU A 37 6.15 -3.23 -4.81
C LEU A 37 5.25 -4.44 -5.16
N HIS A 38 5.67 -5.27 -6.12
CA HIS A 38 4.94 -6.48 -6.51
C HIS A 38 4.84 -7.48 -5.35
N HIS A 39 5.90 -7.65 -4.57
CA HIS A 39 5.88 -8.52 -3.40
C HIS A 39 4.86 -8.03 -2.37
N GLU A 40 4.83 -6.73 -2.09
CA GLU A 40 3.88 -6.15 -1.15
C GLU A 40 2.42 -6.29 -1.62
N ILE A 41 2.16 -6.05 -2.91
CA ILE A 41 0.82 -6.22 -3.50
C ILE A 41 0.32 -7.65 -3.30
N ASN A 42 1.16 -8.66 -3.49
CA ASN A 42 0.80 -10.07 -3.28
C ASN A 42 0.57 -10.39 -1.79
N THR A 43 1.36 -9.79 -0.91
CA THR A 43 1.17 -9.90 0.55
C THR A 43 -0.19 -9.32 0.96
N ILE A 44 -0.51 -8.11 0.50
CA ILE A 44 -1.78 -7.44 0.79
C ILE A 44 -2.96 -8.22 0.21
N ARG A 45 -2.83 -8.76 -1.02
CA ARG A 45 -3.85 -9.63 -1.62
C ARG A 45 -4.19 -10.82 -0.71
N SER A 46 -3.19 -11.39 -0.05
CA SER A 46 -3.40 -12.49 0.90
C SER A 46 -4.06 -12.01 2.19
N GLN A 47 -3.71 -10.81 2.68
CA GLN A 47 -4.32 -10.21 3.88
C GLN A 47 -5.79 -9.83 3.66
N LEU A 48 -6.15 -9.20 2.55
CA LEU A 48 -7.54 -8.81 2.24
C LEU A 48 -8.46 -10.03 2.10
N ARG A 49 -7.93 -11.20 1.71
CA ARG A 49 -8.70 -12.45 1.66
C ARG A 49 -9.02 -13.02 3.04
N HIS A 50 -8.45 -12.48 4.12
CA HIS A 50 -8.68 -12.99 5.46
C HIS A 50 -10.08 -12.59 5.96
N PRO A 51 -10.94 -13.55 6.35
CA PRO A 51 -12.36 -13.29 6.64
C PRO A 51 -12.60 -12.41 7.88
N ALA A 52 -11.61 -12.31 8.77
CA ALA A 52 -11.67 -11.50 9.99
C ALA A 52 -10.88 -10.19 9.89
N ILE A 53 -10.58 -9.70 8.68
CA ILE A 53 -9.87 -8.43 8.51
C ILE A 53 -10.75 -7.26 8.98
N SER A 54 -10.18 -6.38 9.80
CA SER A 54 -10.89 -5.19 10.29
C SER A 54 -10.88 -4.06 9.25
N LEU A 55 -11.86 -3.16 9.29
CA LEU A 55 -11.89 -1.97 8.42
C LEU A 55 -10.64 -1.10 8.56
N LYS A 56 -10.04 -1.05 9.76
CA LYS A 56 -8.76 -0.35 9.98
C LYS A 56 -7.63 -0.99 9.16
N GLN A 57 -7.52 -2.32 9.18
CA GLN A 57 -6.51 -3.04 8.42
C GLN A 57 -6.76 -2.96 6.91
N VAL A 58 -8.03 -3.02 6.48
CA VAL A 58 -8.41 -2.78 5.07
C VAL A 58 -7.91 -1.40 4.63
N LYS A 59 -8.19 -0.36 5.39
CA LYS A 59 -7.70 1.00 5.11
C LYS A 59 -6.18 1.07 5.01
N GLU A 60 -5.46 0.47 5.95
CA GLU A 60 -3.99 0.43 5.92
C GLU A 60 -3.48 -0.30 4.67
N CYS A 61 -4.09 -1.43 4.31
CA CYS A 61 -3.78 -2.17 3.08
C CYS A 61 -4.02 -1.32 1.83
N LEU A 62 -5.18 -0.67 1.71
CA LEU A 62 -5.53 0.15 0.55
C LEU A 62 -4.59 1.34 0.38
N LEU A 63 -4.16 1.97 1.47
CA LEU A 63 -3.18 3.06 1.42
C LEU A 63 -1.82 2.58 0.92
N VAL A 64 -1.38 1.38 1.34
CA VAL A 64 -0.12 0.81 0.82
C VAL A 64 -0.27 0.42 -0.66
N LEU A 65 -1.41 -0.12 -1.08
CA LEU A 65 -1.66 -0.38 -2.52
C LEU A 65 -1.66 0.90 -3.35
N LEU A 66 -2.22 1.99 -2.81
CA LEU A 66 -2.16 3.31 -3.44
C LEU A 66 -0.71 3.79 -3.56
N TYR A 67 0.09 3.67 -2.49
CA TYR A 67 1.53 3.97 -2.54
C TYR A 67 2.23 3.14 -3.62
N CYS A 68 1.97 1.82 -3.68
CA CYS A 68 2.52 0.99 -4.73
C CYS A 68 2.14 1.51 -6.11
N SER A 69 0.88 1.86 -6.35
CA SER A 69 0.42 2.34 -7.67
C SER A 69 1.13 3.62 -8.15
N VAL A 70 1.49 4.53 -7.23
CA VAL A 70 2.13 5.80 -7.57
C VAL A 70 3.66 5.72 -7.58
N SER A 71 4.24 4.68 -6.97
CA SER A 71 5.69 4.53 -6.80
C SER A 71 6.34 3.64 -7.86
N VAL A 72 5.55 3.01 -8.74
CA VAL A 72 6.07 2.20 -9.84
C VAL A 72 6.76 3.11 -10.84
N ALA A 73 8.07 2.94 -10.97
CA ALA A 73 8.87 3.74 -11.88
C ALA A 73 8.65 3.36 -13.35
N SER A 74 8.29 2.10 -13.62
CA SER A 74 8.40 1.52 -14.96
C SER A 74 7.05 1.32 -15.68
N ASN A 75 5.93 1.81 -15.12
CA ASN A 75 4.56 1.51 -15.60
C ASN A 75 4.32 0.00 -15.83
N THR A 76 5.02 -0.85 -15.08
CA THR A 76 5.06 -2.32 -15.19
C THR A 76 3.88 -2.99 -14.51
N LEU A 77 3.10 -2.24 -13.72
CA LEU A 77 1.92 -2.74 -13.06
C LEU A 77 0.70 -2.61 -13.98
N PRO A 78 0.15 -3.74 -14.50
CA PRO A 78 -1.05 -3.66 -15.32
C PRO A 78 -2.21 -3.12 -14.47
N ASN A 79 -3.07 -2.31 -15.09
CA ASN A 79 -4.21 -1.66 -14.44
C ASN A 79 -5.12 -2.64 -13.67
N THR A 80 -5.15 -3.92 -14.06
CA THR A 80 -5.93 -4.98 -13.42
C THR A 80 -5.31 -5.53 -12.12
N SER A 81 -4.05 -5.20 -11.82
CA SER A 81 -3.31 -5.79 -10.70
C SER A 81 -3.91 -5.49 -9.34
N LEU A 82 -4.68 -4.41 -9.22
CA LEU A 82 -5.30 -3.93 -7.99
C LEU A 82 -6.81 -4.20 -7.92
N GLU A 83 -7.43 -4.76 -8.96
CA GLU A 83 -8.88 -5.00 -9.02
C GLU A 83 -9.38 -5.90 -7.89
N PHE A 84 -8.52 -6.78 -7.37
CA PHE A 84 -8.84 -7.65 -6.24
C PHE A 84 -9.24 -6.87 -4.98
N ALA A 85 -8.79 -5.62 -4.84
CA ALA A 85 -9.06 -4.79 -3.67
C ALA A 85 -10.31 -3.91 -3.84
N LEU A 86 -10.94 -3.88 -5.02
CA LEU A 86 -12.09 -3.00 -5.30
C LEU A 86 -13.27 -3.26 -4.36
N ARG A 87 -13.53 -4.53 -4.05
CA ARG A 87 -14.61 -4.90 -3.12
C ARG A 87 -14.35 -4.36 -1.71
N ASP A 88 -13.12 -4.47 -1.23
CA ASP A 88 -12.73 -4.01 0.10
C ASP A 88 -12.68 -2.48 0.16
N ALA A 89 -12.26 -1.82 -0.92
CA ALA A 89 -12.33 -0.36 -1.07
C ALA A 89 -13.77 0.14 -1.00
N LEU A 90 -14.68 -0.46 -1.78
CA LEU A 90 -16.09 -0.11 -1.76
C LEU A 90 -16.70 -0.31 -0.37
N ASN A 91 -16.40 -1.45 0.27
CA ASN A 91 -16.88 -1.72 1.62
C ASN A 91 -16.35 -0.70 2.64
N LEU A 92 -15.09 -0.28 2.52
CA LEU A 92 -14.53 0.78 3.36
C LEU A 92 -15.22 2.14 3.10
N ALA A 93 -15.54 2.44 1.84
CA ALA A 93 -16.22 3.68 1.47
C ALA A 93 -17.65 3.75 2.03
N GLU A 94 -18.36 2.62 2.03
CA GLU A 94 -19.74 2.52 2.51
C GLU A 94 -19.82 2.42 4.04
N ALA A 95 -19.06 1.50 4.63
CA ALA A 95 -19.12 1.17 6.06
C ALA A 95 -18.23 2.06 6.95
N GLY A 96 -17.30 2.80 6.35
CA GLY A 96 -16.39 3.69 7.05
C GLY A 96 -17.10 4.82 7.80
N GLN A 97 -16.83 4.93 9.10
CA GLN A 97 -17.46 5.95 9.95
C GLN A 97 -16.80 7.33 9.82
N ARG A 98 -15.53 7.39 9.42
CA ARG A 98 -14.79 8.67 9.30
C ARG A 98 -14.76 9.13 7.86
N ALA A 99 -14.76 10.45 7.66
CA ALA A 99 -14.59 11.05 6.33
C ALA A 99 -13.29 10.60 5.63
N SER A 100 -12.24 10.30 6.40
CA SER A 100 -11.00 9.74 5.85
C SER A 100 -11.20 8.36 5.23
N ASP A 101 -12.06 7.53 5.80
CA ASP A 101 -12.24 6.14 5.36
C ASP A 101 -12.98 6.14 4.01
N LYS A 102 -13.99 7.02 3.90
CA LYS A 102 -14.76 7.27 2.67
C LYS A 102 -13.97 7.87 1.51
N ARG A 103 -12.83 8.51 1.79
CA ARG A 103 -11.94 9.10 0.77
C ARG A 103 -10.89 8.10 0.29
N ILE A 104 -10.60 7.08 1.08
CA ILE A 104 -9.59 6.08 0.79
C ILE A 104 -10.20 4.88 0.08
N GLY A 105 -11.37 4.44 0.53
CA GLY A 105 -12.22 3.55 -0.24
C GLY A 105 -12.76 4.25 -1.47
#